data_AF-A0A9R1LQQ5-F1
#
_entry.id   AF-A0A9R1LQQ5-F1
#
_cell.length_a   1.000
_cell.length_b   1.000
_cell.length_c   1.000
_cell.angle_alpha   90.00
_cell.angle_beta   90.00
_cell.angle_gamma   90.00
#
_symmetry.space_group_name_H-M   'P 1'
#
loop_
_entity.id
_entity.type
_entity.pdbx_description
1 polymer ?
#
loop_
_entity_poly.entity_id
_entity_poly.type
_entity_poly.pdbx_seq_one_letter_code
_entity_poly.pdbx_strand_id
1 'polypeptide(L)'
;MEFSTIHLPPPPGSYMRDMAIVEAGEGRFGMFTISDQVKRGVYHLLYATRCKDGNGANQWQPKPPISLPENYRYCIKGVAGGYLLLTGYPKDDRPTIDYFSLDLQTFQVEWFCQTGDYVMIGHLYADLPPSLSPPTL
;
A
#
# COMPACT_ATOMS: atom_id res chain seq x y z
N MET A 1 5.56 -16.08 20.71
CA MET A 1 5.36 -15.02 19.72
C MET A 1 4.78 -13.84 20.47
N GLU A 2 5.52 -12.74 20.58
CA GLU A 2 5.04 -11.55 21.28
C GLU A 2 4.49 -10.56 20.25
N PHE A 3 3.24 -10.15 20.41
CA PHE A 3 2.61 -9.15 19.55
C PHE A 3 2.81 -7.77 20.17
N SER A 4 3.35 -6.82 19.39
CA SER A 4 3.49 -5.43 19.80
C SER A 4 2.47 -4.58 19.06
N THR A 5 1.66 -3.83 19.79
CA THR A 5 0.70 -2.88 19.21
C THR A 5 1.44 -1.63 18.74
N ILE A 6 1.23 -1.26 17.48
CA ILE A 6 1.78 -0.03 16.90
C ILE A 6 0.71 1.05 16.98
N HIS A 7 0.98 2.13 17.72
CA HIS A 7 0.16 3.33 17.64
C HIS A 7 0.39 4.01 16.29
N LEU A 8 -0.58 3.85 15.39
CA LEU A 8 -0.62 4.56 14.12
C LEU A 8 -1.15 5.99 14.37
N PRO A 9 -0.56 7.02 13.74
CA PRO A 9 -1.14 8.34 13.75
C PRO A 9 -2.55 8.24 13.13
N PRO A 10 -3.52 9.04 13.60
CA PRO A 10 -4.83 9.06 12.98
C PRO A 10 -4.62 9.37 11.48
N PRO A 11 -5.19 8.57 10.57
CA PRO A 11 -5.11 8.87 9.15
C PRO A 11 -5.63 10.30 8.94
N PRO A 12 -4.94 11.15 8.15
CA PRO A 12 -5.38 12.52 7.95
C PRO A 12 -6.70 12.54 7.17
N GLY A 13 -7.83 12.61 7.86
CA GLY A 13 -9.18 12.70 7.29
C GLY A 13 -10.18 11.65 7.80
N SER A 14 -11.42 11.77 7.32
CA SER A 14 -12.61 11.06 7.79
C SER A 14 -12.78 9.67 7.17
N TYR A 15 -13.09 8.68 8.04
CA TYR A 15 -13.50 7.28 7.83
C TYR A 15 -12.76 6.45 6.76
N MET A 16 -11.80 5.64 7.24
CA MET A 16 -11.19 4.50 6.55
C MET A 16 -10.53 4.82 5.19
N ARG A 17 -9.33 5.39 5.24
CA ARG A 17 -8.41 5.24 4.11
C ARG A 17 -7.63 3.96 4.24
N ASP A 18 -7.46 3.27 3.12
CA ASP A 18 -6.58 2.12 3.06
C ASP A 18 -5.16 2.53 3.46
N MET A 19 -4.55 1.70 4.28
CA MET A 19 -3.18 1.86 4.72
C MET A 19 -2.47 0.52 4.51
N ALA A 20 -1.21 0.61 4.08
CA ALA A 20 -0.32 -0.54 4.04
C ALA A 20 0.91 -0.26 4.90
N ILE A 21 1.21 -1.20 5.80
CA ILE A 21 2.47 -1.23 6.55
C ILE A 21 3.44 -2.10 5.77
N VAL A 22 4.68 -1.63 5.63
CA VAL A 22 5.76 -2.35 4.94
C VAL A 22 6.99 -2.39 5.83
N GLU A 23 7.89 -3.33 5.57
CA GLU A 23 9.26 -3.21 6.04
C GLU A 23 9.96 -2.09 5.25
N ALA A 24 10.66 -1.19 5.94
CA ALA A 24 11.40 -0.07 5.34
C ALA A 24 12.93 -0.23 5.50
N GLY A 25 13.40 -1.47 5.66
CA GLY A 25 14.80 -1.80 5.94
C GLY A 25 15.24 -1.44 7.36
N GLU A 26 16.38 -1.99 7.78
CA GLU A 26 17.00 -1.73 9.10
C GLU A 26 16.06 -1.98 10.29
N GLY A 27 15.08 -2.89 10.14
CA GLY A 27 14.06 -3.16 11.16
C GLY A 27 13.06 -2.02 11.38
N ARG A 28 12.98 -1.06 10.45
CA ARG A 28 12.01 0.04 10.46
C ARG A 28 10.74 -0.32 9.70
N PHE A 29 9.65 0.35 10.06
CA PHE A 29 8.37 0.22 9.37
C PHE A 29 8.12 1.42 8.47
N GLY A 30 7.60 1.16 7.29
CA GLY A 30 7.02 2.15 6.39
C GLY A 30 5.49 2.08 6.43
N MET A 31 4.85 3.19 6.11
CA MET A 31 3.40 3.29 5.97
C MET A 31 3.05 4.02 4.69
N PHE A 32 2.19 3.42 3.89
CA PHE A 32 1.58 4.03 2.72
C PHE A 32 0.12 4.35 2.96
N THR A 33 -0.35 5.46 2.39
CA THR A 33 -1.77 5.81 2.30
C THR A 33 -2.01 6.71 1.10
N ILE A 34 -3.27 6.84 0.68
CA ILE A 34 -3.66 7.69 -0.45
C ILE A 34 -4.02 9.09 0.06
N SER A 35 -3.56 10.12 -0.64
CA SER A 35 -3.83 11.52 -0.28
C SER A 35 -5.32 11.86 -0.39
N ASP A 36 -5.87 12.55 0.62
CA ASP A 36 -7.22 13.13 0.56
C ASP A 36 -7.35 14.25 -0.46
N GLN A 37 -6.26 15.01 -0.58
CA GLN A 37 -6.24 16.27 -1.26
C GLN A 37 -5.89 15.98 -2.71
N VAL A 38 -6.92 15.75 -3.52
CA VAL A 38 -6.80 15.66 -4.97
C VAL A 38 -6.45 17.05 -5.51
N LYS A 39 -5.16 17.40 -5.48
CA LYS A 39 -4.68 18.65 -6.10
C LYS A 39 -4.72 18.46 -7.61
N ARG A 40 -5.48 19.30 -8.31
CA ARG A 40 -5.61 19.30 -9.78
C ARG A 40 -6.10 17.97 -10.39
N GLY A 41 -6.88 17.19 -9.64
CA GLY A 41 -7.39 15.91 -10.15
C GLY A 41 -6.43 14.73 -10.01
N VAL A 42 -5.23 14.92 -9.45
CA VAL A 42 -4.23 13.84 -9.34
C VAL A 42 -4.20 13.28 -7.92
N TYR A 43 -4.21 11.94 -7.80
CA TYR A 43 -4.00 11.27 -6.53
C TYR A 43 -2.50 11.07 -6.29
N HIS A 44 -2.08 11.19 -5.04
CA HIS A 44 -0.73 10.89 -4.61
C HIS A 44 -0.72 9.77 -3.59
N LEU A 45 0.31 8.94 -3.65
CA LEU A 45 0.61 7.99 -2.60
C LEU A 45 1.57 8.66 -1.61
N LEU A 46 1.12 8.77 -0.36
CA LEU A 46 1.90 9.29 0.74
C LEU A 46 2.67 8.17 1.40
N TYR A 47 3.94 8.42 1.72
CA TYR A 47 4.80 7.46 2.39
C TYR A 47 5.42 8.10 3.64
N ALA A 48 5.48 7.34 4.74
CA ALA A 48 6.17 7.74 5.94
C ALA A 48 6.95 6.57 6.54
N THR A 49 8.11 6.85 7.11
CA THR A 49 8.92 5.86 7.81
C THR A 49 8.89 6.10 9.30
N ARG A 50 8.74 5.05 10.10
CA ARG A 50 8.85 5.12 11.56
C ARG A 50 10.32 5.16 11.96
N CYS A 51 10.71 6.22 12.66
CA CYS A 51 12.03 6.37 13.25
C CYS A 51 11.88 6.65 14.75
N LYS A 52 12.90 6.28 15.55
CA LYS A 52 13.05 6.80 16.91
C LYS A 52 13.52 8.24 16.81
N ASP A 53 12.86 9.16 17.51
CA ASP A 53 13.35 10.52 17.65
C ASP A 53 14.53 10.58 18.64
N GLY A 54 15.15 11.76 18.77
CA GLY A 54 16.27 11.97 19.70
C GLY A 54 15.93 11.74 21.18
N ASN A 55 14.65 11.57 21.53
CA ASN A 55 14.15 11.30 22.88
C ASN A 55 13.65 9.84 23.03
N GLY A 56 13.86 8.99 22.02
CA GLY A 56 13.45 7.57 22.03
C GLY A 56 11.97 7.32 21.73
N ALA A 57 11.16 8.36 21.47
CA ALA A 57 9.77 8.21 21.08
C ALA A 57 9.66 7.88 19.58
N ASN A 58 8.67 7.06 19.24
CA ASN A 58 8.46 6.65 17.86
C ASN A 58 7.70 7.75 17.11
N GLN A 59 8.31 8.33 16.08
CA GLN A 59 7.68 9.34 15.23
C GLN A 59 7.69 8.89 13.76
N TRP A 60 6.56 9.14 13.08
CA TRP A 60 6.43 8.94 11.65
C TRP A 60 7.01 10.15 10.91
N GLN A 61 8.03 9.90 10.09
CA GLN A 61 8.68 10.91 9.28
C GLN A 61 8.16 10.82 7.83
N PRO A 62 7.38 11.81 7.36
CA PRO A 62 6.85 11.80 6.00
C PRO A 62 7.98 11.92 4.97
N LYS A 63 7.81 11.24 3.84
CA LYS A 63 8.69 11.28 2.67
C LYS A 63 7.99 12.02 1.53
N PRO A 64 8.73 12.38 0.46
CA PRO A 64 8.12 12.98 -0.72
C PRO A 64 6.97 12.11 -1.25
N PRO A 65 5.84 12.72 -1.64
CA PRO A 65 4.71 11.99 -2.19
C PRO A 65 5.06 11.39 -3.56
N ILE A 66 4.52 10.21 -3.84
CA ILE A 66 4.69 9.51 -5.11
C ILE A 66 3.48 9.82 -5.99
N SER A 67 3.74 10.26 -7.21
CA SER A 67 2.67 10.53 -8.18
C SER A 67 2.09 9.23 -8.71
N LEU A 68 0.76 9.14 -8.69
CA LEU A 68 0.04 8.04 -9.35
C LEU A 68 -0.41 8.47 -10.74
N PRO A 69 -0.63 7.52 -11.66
CA PRO A 69 -1.21 7.81 -12.96
C PRO A 69 -2.53 8.61 -12.86
N GLU A 70 -2.74 9.51 -13.81
CA GLU A 70 -3.93 10.36 -13.82
C GLU A 70 -5.18 9.58 -14.27
N ASN A 71 -6.36 10.17 -14.07
CA ASN A 71 -7.67 9.62 -14.49
C ASN A 71 -8.15 8.35 -13.78
N TYR A 72 -7.56 8.02 -12.63
CA TYR A 72 -8.04 6.94 -11.75
C TYR A 72 -8.40 7.45 -10.35
N ARG A 73 -9.27 6.71 -9.68
CA ARG A 73 -9.49 6.73 -8.22
C ARG A 73 -8.80 5.50 -7.65
N TYR A 74 -7.98 5.67 -6.61
CA TYR A 74 -7.13 4.58 -6.12
C TYR A 74 -7.64 3.97 -4.81
N CYS A 75 -7.33 2.69 -4.61
CA CYS A 75 -7.52 1.93 -3.37
C CYS A 75 -6.32 0.99 -3.19
N ILE A 76 -5.85 0.82 -1.96
CA ILE A 76 -4.72 -0.09 -1.67
C ILE A 76 -5.26 -1.50 -1.43
N LYS A 77 -4.71 -2.49 -2.14
CA LYS A 77 -5.10 -3.90 -1.96
C LYS A 77 -4.22 -4.66 -0.97
N GLY A 78 -2.97 -4.25 -0.83
CA GLY A 78 -2.04 -4.84 0.11
C GLY A 78 -0.62 -4.89 -0.43
N VAL A 79 0.22 -5.64 0.27
CA VAL A 79 1.65 -5.74 -0.01
C VAL A 79 2.04 -7.20 -0.05
N ALA A 80 2.77 -7.61 -1.08
CA ALA A 80 3.33 -8.95 -1.19
C ALA A 80 4.53 -8.95 -2.14
N GLY A 81 5.53 -9.80 -1.89
CA GLY A 81 6.62 -10.05 -2.84
C GLY A 81 7.49 -8.84 -3.17
N GLY A 82 7.57 -7.85 -2.28
CA GLY A 82 8.31 -6.61 -2.53
C GLY A 82 7.53 -5.53 -3.28
N TYR A 83 6.22 -5.74 -3.51
CA TYR A 83 5.36 -4.80 -4.21
C TYR A 83 4.14 -4.41 -3.37
N LEU A 84 3.74 -3.15 -3.48
CA LEU A 84 2.42 -2.67 -3.05
C LEU A 84 1.48 -2.71 -4.26
N LEU A 85 0.33 -3.38 -4.12
CA LEU A 85 -0.68 -3.39 -5.18
C LEU A 85 -1.78 -2.37 -4.92
N LEU A 86 -2.14 -1.66 -5.97
CA LEU A 86 -3.19 -0.65 -6.01
C LEU A 86 -4.23 -1.05 -7.05
N THR A 87 -5.52 -0.81 -6.75
CA THR A 87 -6.56 -0.74 -7.78
C THR A 87 -6.77 0.70 -8.19
N GLY A 88 -6.88 0.94 -9.48
CA GLY A 88 -7.30 2.19 -10.09
C GLY A 88 -8.65 2.01 -10.78
N TYR A 89 -9.66 2.72 -10.28
CA TYR A 89 -10.97 2.83 -10.92
C TYR A 89 -10.95 4.01 -11.88
N PRO A 90 -11.12 3.80 -13.19
CA PRO A 90 -11.19 4.88 -14.16
C PRO A 90 -12.23 5.94 -13.76
N LYS A 91 -11.91 7.21 -14.03
CA LYS A 91 -12.83 8.34 -13.79
C LYS A 91 -13.87 8.53 -14.89
N ASP A 92 -13.67 7.92 -16.04
CA ASP A 92 -14.65 7.86 -17.13
C ASP A 92 -15.75 6.80 -16.88
N ASP A 93 -15.74 6.19 -15.67
CA ASP A 93 -16.70 5.18 -15.21
C ASP A 93 -16.85 3.97 -16.14
N ARG A 94 -15.82 3.68 -16.97
CA ARG A 94 -15.80 2.45 -17.76
C ARG A 94 -15.79 1.22 -16.83
N PRO A 95 -16.44 0.11 -17.20
CA PRO A 95 -16.60 -1.08 -16.36
C PRO A 95 -15.33 -1.95 -16.35
N THR A 96 -14.19 -1.34 -16.00
CA THR A 96 -12.90 -2.01 -15.90
C THR A 96 -12.17 -1.55 -14.66
N ILE A 97 -11.32 -2.41 -14.11
CA ILE A 97 -10.44 -2.06 -13.01
C ILE A 97 -9.01 -2.29 -13.47
N ASP A 98 -8.20 -1.24 -13.38
CA ASP A 98 -6.78 -1.34 -13.63
C ASP A 98 -6.04 -1.61 -12.32
N TYR A 99 -5.02 -2.45 -12.39
CA TYR A 99 -4.15 -2.78 -11.28
C TYR A 99 -2.79 -2.16 -11.54
N PHE A 100 -2.21 -1.59 -10.49
CA PHE A 100 -0.89 -0.97 -10.52
C PHE A 100 -0.04 -1.56 -9.41
N SER A 101 1.22 -1.84 -9.72
CA SER A 101 2.22 -2.26 -8.74
C SER A 101 3.18 -1.12 -8.48
N LEU A 102 3.46 -0.87 -7.20
CA LEU A 102 4.57 -0.04 -6.77
C LEU A 102 5.69 -0.95 -6.24
N ASP A 103 6.86 -0.86 -6.86
CA ASP A 103 8.07 -1.51 -6.37
C ASP A 103 8.55 -0.81 -5.09
N LEU A 104 8.70 -1.57 -3.99
CA LEU A 104 9.03 -0.99 -2.67
C LEU A 104 10.48 -0.56 -2.54
N GLN A 105 11.37 -1.01 -3.43
CA GLN A 105 12.78 -0.65 -3.41
C GLN A 105 13.03 0.63 -4.22
N THR A 106 12.40 0.75 -5.38
CA THR A 106 12.61 1.84 -6.34
C THR A 106 11.54 2.92 -6.27
N PHE A 107 10.40 2.64 -5.65
CA PHE A 107 9.21 3.50 -5.61
C PHE A 107 8.67 3.85 -7.00
N GLN A 108 8.92 3.00 -8.00
CA GLN A 108 8.36 3.13 -9.35
C GLN A 108 6.98 2.49 -9.40
N VAL A 109 6.04 3.19 -10.05
CA VAL A 109 4.66 2.72 -10.27
C VAL A 109 4.53 2.22 -11.70
N GLU A 110 4.01 1.01 -11.85
CA GLU A 110 3.78 0.38 -13.16
C GLU A 110 2.34 -0.12 -13.27
N TRP A 111 1.82 -0.13 -14.50
CA TRP A 111 0.57 -0.82 -14.79
C TRP A 111 0.83 -2.33 -14.79
N PHE A 112 0.01 -3.08 -14.05
CA PHE A 112 0.18 -4.51 -13.83
C PHE A 112 -0.77 -5.33 -14.72
N CYS A 113 -2.08 -5.07 -14.61
CA CYS A 113 -3.09 -5.72 -15.44
C CYS A 113 -4.41 -4.94 -15.44
N GLN A 114 -5.34 -5.35 -16.30
CA GLN A 114 -6.73 -4.88 -16.30
C GLN A 114 -7.67 -6.06 -16.16
N THR A 115 -8.71 -5.88 -15.36
CA THR A 115 -9.84 -6.81 -15.27
C THR A 115 -11.12 -6.12 -15.70
N GLY A 116 -12.20 -6.91 -15.88
CA GLY A 116 -13.54 -6.36 -16.05
C GLY A 116 -14.06 -5.63 -14.81
N ASP A 117 -15.37 -5.52 -14.70
CA ASP A 117 -16.10 -4.85 -13.62
C ASP A 117 -16.03 -5.56 -12.26
N TYR A 118 -15.55 -6.80 -12.24
CA TYR A 118 -15.34 -7.55 -11.01
C TYR A 118 -13.99 -7.25 -10.38
N VAL A 119 -14.03 -6.62 -9.20
CA VAL A 119 -12.88 -6.47 -8.31
C VAL A 119 -12.39 -7.87 -7.93
N MET A 120 -11.09 -8.17 -8.07
CA MET A 120 -10.53 -9.36 -7.45
C MET A 120 -10.70 -9.27 -5.92
N ILE A 121 -11.53 -10.15 -5.39
CA ILE A 121 -11.78 -10.31 -3.95
C ILE A 121 -10.79 -11.35 -3.45
N GLY A 122 -9.75 -10.92 -2.75
CA GLY A 122 -8.72 -11.81 -2.20
C GLY A 122 -7.56 -11.03 -1.59
N HIS A 123 -6.84 -11.68 -0.69
CA HIS A 123 -5.57 -11.16 -0.19
C HIS A 123 -4.45 -11.48 -1.17
N LEU A 124 -3.47 -10.59 -1.26
CA LEU A 124 -2.28 -10.84 -2.08
C LEU A 124 -1.45 -11.95 -1.47
N TYR A 125 -1.05 -12.88 -2.31
CA TYR A 125 -0.18 -13.97 -1.96
C TYR A 125 0.98 -13.98 -2.95
N ALA A 126 2.20 -13.76 -2.47
CA ALA A 126 3.41 -13.76 -3.30
C ALA A 126 4.47 -14.76 -2.81
N ASP A 127 4.20 -15.47 -1.72
CA ASP A 127 5.10 -16.50 -1.22
C ASP A 127 4.85 -17.83 -1.94
N LEU A 128 5.82 -18.73 -1.87
CA LEU A 128 5.59 -20.11 -2.31
C LEU A 128 4.52 -20.73 -1.42
N PRO A 129 3.53 -21.44 -1.98
CA PRO A 129 2.56 -22.17 -1.18
C PRO A 129 3.31 -23.05 -0.16
N PRO A 130 2.87 -23.11 1.10
CA PRO A 130 3.48 -24.01 2.07
C PRO A 130 3.52 -25.42 1.47
N SER A 131 4.66 -26.09 1.63
CA SER A 131 4.82 -27.46 1.15
C SER A 131 3.66 -28.31 1.65
N LEU A 132 2.91 -28.93 0.72
CA LEU A 132 1.80 -29.83 1.03
C LEU A 132 2.29 -31.20 1.54
N SER A 133 3.38 -31.22 2.29
CA SER A 133 3.90 -32.43 2.91
C SER A 133 2.85 -32.94 3.89
N PRO A 134 2.44 -34.22 3.83
CA PRO A 134 1.60 -34.79 4.86
C PRO A 134 2.28 -34.64 6.23
N PRO A 135 1.52 -34.43 7.31
CA PRO A 135 2.10 -34.34 8.64
C PRO A 135 2.94 -35.60 8.90
N THR A 136 4.20 -35.42 9.29
CA THR A 136 5.03 -36.52 9.77
C THR A 136 4.43 -37.01 11.08
N LEU A 137 4.03 -38.29 11.11
CA LEU A 137 3.48 -38.97 12.30
C LEU A 137 4.48 -39.03 13.45
#